data_AF-A0A9C9N005-F1
#
_entry.id   AF-A0A9C9N005-F1
#
_cell.length_a   1.000
_cell.length_b   1.000
_cell.length_c   1.000
_cell.angle_alpha   90.00
_cell.angle_beta   90.00
_cell.angle_gamma   90.00
#
_symmetry.space_group_name_H-M   'P 1'
#
loop_
_entity.id
_entity.type
_entity.pdbx_description
1 polymer ?
#
loop_
_entity_poly.entity_id
_entity_poly.type
_entity_poly.pdbx_seq_one_letter_code
_entity_poly.pdbx_strand_id
1 'polypeptide(L)'
;MIVENVPADRLFWRFLMLTAAFIVAFLLEIFLPFVLGVYVWKKFGANWKVFALGAAAFVVSQIIHIPLLGLYQRGFTLLGITPTTMPFLQFNLIHALMLGLLAGICEEPMRWIAFKLLKKQGDTSRAAVMLGLGHGGVESILVGLSVMNAAIALIMWNSGN
;
A
#
# COMPACT_ATOMS: atom_id res chain seq x y z
N MET A 1 0.24 36.05 -1.90
CA MET A 1 0.93 34.77 -1.67
C MET A 1 2.40 35.10 -1.51
N ILE A 2 2.91 35.09 -0.28
CA ILE A 2 4.34 35.31 -0.05
C ILE A 2 5.03 34.06 -0.57
N VAL A 3 5.69 34.16 -1.71
CA VAL A 3 6.69 33.16 -2.10
C VAL A 3 7.80 33.34 -1.07
N GLU A 4 7.79 32.50 -0.05
CA GLU A 4 8.90 32.44 0.89
C GLU A 4 10.15 32.14 0.04
N ASN A 5 11.08 33.09 -0.02
CA ASN A 5 12.37 32.89 -0.69
C ASN A 5 13.16 31.90 0.15
N VAL A 6 12.88 30.61 -0.03
CA VAL A 6 13.61 29.54 0.62
C VAL A 6 15.02 29.53 0.03
N PRO A 7 16.07 29.63 0.86
CA PRO A 7 17.44 29.59 0.39
C PRO A 7 17.74 28.32 -0.42
N ALA A 8 18.59 28.45 -1.45
CA ALA A 8 18.91 27.35 -2.36
C ALA A 8 19.54 26.15 -1.63
N ASP A 9 20.35 26.40 -0.59
CA ASP A 9 20.89 25.37 0.30
C ASP A 9 19.79 24.60 1.02
N ARG A 10 18.76 25.28 1.54
CA ARG A 10 17.62 24.63 2.20
C ARG A 10 16.78 23.79 1.23
N LEU A 11 16.62 24.24 -0.01
CA LEU A 11 15.96 23.46 -1.06
C LEU A 11 16.76 22.20 -1.42
N PHE A 12 18.08 22.33 -1.55
CA PHE A 12 18.98 21.20 -1.81
C PHE A 12 18.90 20.12 -0.73
N TRP A 13 19.00 20.50 0.55
CA TRP A 13 18.90 19.56 1.65
C TRP A 13 17.52 18.90 1.74
N ARG A 14 16.44 19.64 1.49
CA ARG A 14 15.08 19.09 1.44
C ARG A 14 14.95 18.03 0.36
N PHE A 15 15.45 18.30 -0.84
CA PHE A 15 15.46 17.33 -1.93
C PHE A 15 16.22 16.06 -1.52
N LEU A 16 17.46 16.21 -1.03
CA LEU A 16 18.29 15.06 -0.64
C LEU A 16 17.62 14.21 0.44
N MET A 17 17.05 14.84 1.47
CA MET A 17 16.36 14.15 2.56
C MET A 17 15.11 13.41 2.06
N LEU A 18 14.31 14.03 1.19
CA LEU A 18 13.12 13.39 0.61
C LEU A 18 13.51 12.21 -0.26
N THR A 19 14.47 12.36 -1.17
CA THR A 19 14.94 11.25 -2.01
C THR A 19 15.46 10.09 -1.17
N ALA A 20 16.25 10.38 -0.13
CA ALA A 20 16.72 9.35 0.80
C ALA A 20 15.57 8.63 1.52
N ALA A 21 14.56 9.37 1.99
CA ALA A 21 13.40 8.79 2.65
C ALA A 21 12.61 7.85 1.73
N PHE A 22 12.41 8.23 0.46
CA PHE A 22 11.71 7.40 -0.52
C PHE A 22 12.49 6.14 -0.85
N ILE A 23 13.82 6.23 -1.00
CA ILE A 23 14.67 5.05 -1.22
C ILE A 23 14.60 4.09 -0.03
N VAL A 24 14.70 4.62 1.20
CA VAL A 24 14.60 3.80 2.42
C VAL A 24 13.23 3.12 2.52
N ALA A 25 12.15 3.87 2.28
CA ALA A 25 10.79 3.33 2.29
C ALA A 25 10.62 2.21 1.26
N PHE A 26 11.05 2.43 0.02
CA PHE A 26 11.02 1.42 -1.04
C PHE A 26 11.77 0.14 -0.63
N LEU A 27 13.00 0.27 -0.11
CA LEU A 27 13.78 -0.89 0.30
C LEU A 27 13.09 -1.66 1.44
N LEU A 28 12.53 -0.96 2.43
CA LEU A 28 11.79 -1.59 3.51
C LEU A 28 10.56 -2.34 2.99
N GLU A 29 9.77 -1.71 2.13
CA GLU A 29 8.55 -2.29 1.57
C GLU A 29 8.80 -3.53 0.71
N ILE A 30 9.94 -3.58 0.00
CA ILE A 30 10.31 -4.74 -0.82
C ILE A 30 10.93 -5.85 0.01
N PHE A 31 11.89 -5.54 0.89
CA PHE A 31 12.70 -6.56 1.56
C PHE A 31 12.10 -7.07 2.87
N LEU A 32 11.39 -6.23 3.63
CA LEU A 32 10.84 -6.61 4.93
C LEU A 32 9.89 -7.83 4.86
N PRO A 33 8.99 -7.96 3.85
CA PRO A 33 8.15 -9.14 3.72
C PRO A 33 8.94 -10.45 3.59
N PHE A 34 10.04 -10.44 2.83
CA PHE A 34 10.87 -11.63 2.65
C PHE A 34 11.69 -11.95 3.89
N VAL A 35 12.25 -10.93 4.56
CA VAL A 35 13.00 -11.11 5.82
C VAL A 35 12.09 -11.73 6.88
N LEU A 36 10.88 -11.21 7.05
CA LEU A 36 9.88 -11.75 7.98
C LEU A 36 9.40 -13.15 7.54
N GLY A 37 9.20 -13.37 6.24
CA GLY A 37 8.83 -14.68 5.70
C GLY A 37 9.88 -15.76 5.99
N VAL A 38 11.16 -15.47 5.78
CA VAL A 38 12.27 -16.37 6.13
C VAL A 38 12.32 -16.61 7.65
N TYR A 39 12.15 -15.57 8.45
CA TYR A 39 12.11 -15.68 9.91
C TYR A 39 10.98 -16.61 10.37
N VAL A 40 9.76 -16.42 9.84
CA VAL A 40 8.58 -17.23 10.19
C VAL A 40 8.73 -18.67 9.70
N TRP A 41 9.28 -18.87 8.51
CA TRP A 41 9.58 -20.22 8.01
C TRP A 41 10.56 -20.95 8.94
N LYS A 42 11.67 -20.30 9.33
CA LYS A 42 12.66 -20.90 10.23
C LYS A 42 12.14 -21.13 11.65
N LYS A 43 11.36 -20.19 12.19
CA LYS A 43 10.88 -20.26 13.59
C LYS A 43 9.66 -21.15 13.77
N PHE A 44 8.75 -21.17 12.80
CA PHE A 44 7.45 -21.81 12.93
C PHE A 44 7.22 -22.96 11.95
N GLY A 45 8.13 -23.19 11.00
CA GLY A 45 8.01 -24.26 10.00
C GLY A 45 6.92 -24.02 8.96
N ALA A 46 6.34 -22.82 8.89
CA ALA A 46 5.25 -22.50 7.97
C ALA A 46 5.76 -22.44 6.52
N ASN A 47 5.03 -23.07 5.60
CA ASN A 47 5.45 -23.20 4.21
C ASN A 47 5.22 -21.90 3.41
N TRP A 48 6.12 -21.57 2.48
CA TRP A 48 5.95 -20.48 1.50
C TRP A 48 4.69 -20.60 0.63
N LYS A 49 4.12 -21.81 0.48
CA LYS A 49 2.79 -21.98 -0.12
C LYS A 49 1.70 -21.21 0.61
N VAL A 50 1.79 -21.10 1.94
CA VAL A 50 0.85 -20.33 2.77
C VAL A 50 1.03 -18.82 2.56
N PHE A 51 2.28 -18.38 2.39
CA PHE A 51 2.57 -17.00 1.98
C PHE A 51 1.95 -16.69 0.61
N ALA A 52 2.15 -17.58 -0.36
CA ALA A 52 1.57 -17.43 -1.70
C ALA A 52 0.03 -17.41 -1.66
N LEU A 53 -0.60 -18.20 -0.79
CA LEU A 53 -2.05 -18.17 -0.57
C LEU A 53 -2.52 -16.79 -0.04
N GLY A 54 -1.82 -16.24 0.95
CA GLY A 54 -2.11 -14.89 1.47
C GLY A 54 -1.94 -13.82 0.41
N ALA A 55 -0.86 -13.88 -0.37
CA ALA A 55 -0.59 -12.96 -1.47
C ALA A 55 -1.67 -13.05 -2.57
N ALA A 56 -2.05 -14.27 -2.96
CA ALA A 56 -3.11 -14.48 -3.93
C ALA A 56 -4.45 -13.91 -3.46
N ALA A 57 -4.78 -14.03 -2.17
CA ALA A 57 -5.99 -13.46 -1.61
C ALA A 57 -6.05 -11.94 -1.76
N PHE A 58 -4.93 -11.24 -1.54
CA PHE A 58 -4.84 -9.80 -1.78
C PHE A 58 -4.94 -9.45 -3.27
N VAL A 59 -4.19 -10.14 -4.14
CA VAL A 59 -4.23 -9.85 -5.58
C VAL A 59 -5.64 -10.04 -6.14
N VAL A 60 -6.34 -11.09 -5.72
CA VAL A 60 -7.72 -11.35 -6.15
C VAL A 60 -8.69 -10.28 -5.63
N SER A 61 -8.53 -9.77 -4.39
CA SER A 61 -9.37 -8.66 -3.92
C SER A 61 -9.16 -7.40 -4.76
N GLN A 62 -7.93 -7.14 -5.21
CA GLN A 62 -7.63 -5.97 -6.04
C GLN A 62 -8.30 -6.00 -7.43
N ILE A 63 -8.60 -7.19 -7.98
CA ILE A 63 -9.33 -7.32 -9.26
C ILE A 63 -10.69 -6.64 -9.19
N ILE A 64 -11.36 -6.67 -8.03
CA ILE A 64 -12.65 -6.04 -7.81
C ILE A 64 -12.49 -4.63 -7.24
N HIS A 65 -11.54 -4.46 -6.32
CA HIS A 65 -11.34 -3.20 -5.61
C HIS A 65 -10.91 -2.06 -6.54
N ILE A 66 -9.95 -2.28 -7.44
CA ILE A 66 -9.42 -1.23 -8.33
C ILE A 66 -10.50 -0.66 -9.26
N PRO A 67 -11.30 -1.47 -9.97
CA PRO A 67 -12.42 -0.95 -10.77
C PRO A 67 -13.46 -0.19 -9.92
N LEU A 68 -13.81 -0.73 -8.75
CA LEU A 68 -14.78 -0.11 -7.86
C LEU A 68 -14.29 1.27 -7.36
N LEU A 69 -13.00 1.37 -7.03
CA LEU A 69 -12.36 2.62 -6.66
C LEU A 69 -12.43 3.65 -7.80
N GLY A 70 -12.19 3.22 -9.04
CA GLY A 70 -12.31 4.09 -10.22
C GLY A 70 -13.75 4.59 -10.43
N LEU A 71 -14.76 3.74 -10.22
CA LEU A 71 -16.17 4.14 -10.28
C LEU A 71 -16.52 5.14 -9.18
N TYR A 72 -16.06 4.89 -7.95
CA TYR A 72 -16.21 5.80 -6.82
C TYR A 72 -15.63 7.19 -7.12
N GLN A 73 -14.37 7.25 -7.56
CA GLN A 73 -13.69 8.51 -7.89
C GLN A 73 -14.40 9.28 -9.01
N ARG A 74 -14.83 8.57 -10.05
CA ARG A 74 -15.59 9.17 -11.16
C ARG A 74 -16.94 9.71 -10.68
N GLY A 75 -17.69 8.96 -9.88
CA GLY A 75 -18.97 9.38 -9.34
C GLY A 75 -18.85 10.63 -8.47
N PHE A 76 -17.85 10.67 -7.59
CA PHE A 76 -17.58 11.83 -6.74
C PHE A 76 -17.22 13.08 -7.56
N THR A 77 -16.38 12.91 -8.58
CA THR A 77 -16.03 13.99 -9.50
C THR A 77 -17.26 14.54 -10.23
N LEU A 78 -18.15 13.67 -10.71
CA LEU A 78 -19.40 14.07 -11.38
C LEU A 78 -20.38 14.81 -10.47
N LEU A 79 -20.38 14.48 -9.18
CA LEU A 79 -21.18 15.17 -8.16
C LEU A 79 -20.54 16.50 -7.69
N GLY A 80 -19.41 16.90 -8.27
CA GLY A 80 -18.68 18.09 -7.86
C GLY A 80 -18.02 17.96 -6.49
N ILE A 81 -17.81 16.73 -6.00
CA ILE A 81 -17.12 16.46 -4.73
C ILE A 81 -15.63 16.29 -5.03
N THR A 82 -14.87 17.39 -4.96
CA THR A 82 -13.44 17.42 -5.26
C THR A 82 -12.67 18.17 -4.16
N PRO A 83 -11.33 18.06 -4.11
CA PRO A 83 -10.52 18.83 -3.18
C PRO A 83 -10.63 20.35 -3.35
N THR A 84 -11.14 20.82 -4.50
CA THR A 84 -11.26 22.25 -4.82
C THR A 84 -12.63 22.84 -4.52
N THR A 85 -13.66 22.01 -4.41
CA THR A 85 -15.05 22.43 -4.19
C THR A 85 -15.50 22.28 -2.74
N MET A 86 -14.80 21.46 -1.95
CA MET A 86 -15.10 21.21 -0.54
C MET A 86 -13.97 21.67 0.39
N PRO A 87 -14.29 22.02 1.65
CA PRO A 87 -13.27 22.26 2.67
C PRO A 87 -12.33 21.07 2.81
N PHE A 88 -11.02 21.34 2.84
CA PHE A 88 -9.97 20.32 2.83
C PHE A 88 -10.20 19.18 3.83
N LEU A 89 -10.51 19.50 5.08
CA LEU A 89 -10.69 18.49 6.14
C LEU A 89 -11.92 17.61 5.88
N GLN A 90 -13.02 18.19 5.43
CA GLN A 90 -14.25 17.46 5.14
C GLN A 90 -14.06 16.50 3.96
N PHE A 91 -13.44 17.00 2.88
CA PHE A 91 -13.12 16.18 1.72
C PHE A 91 -12.25 14.98 2.12
N ASN A 92 -11.12 15.22 2.79
CA ASN A 92 -10.20 14.14 3.16
C ASN A 92 -10.80 13.13 4.13
N LEU A 93 -11.63 13.57 5.08
CA LEU A 93 -12.29 12.66 6.02
C LEU A 93 -13.26 11.73 5.28
N ILE A 94 -14.13 12.29 4.42
CA ILE A 94 -15.09 11.50 3.64
C ILE A 94 -14.33 10.54 2.70
N HIS A 95 -13.29 11.04 2.04
CA HIS A 95 -12.47 10.21 1.14
C HIS A 95 -11.79 9.07 1.89
N ALA A 96 -11.10 9.34 2.99
CA ALA A 96 -10.39 8.32 3.76
C ALA A 96 -11.34 7.24 4.30
N LEU A 97 -12.51 7.63 4.83
CA LEU A 97 -13.53 6.69 5.29
C LEU A 97 -14.05 5.82 4.15
N MET A 98 -14.32 6.41 2.98
CA MET A 98 -14.81 5.66 1.83
C MET A 98 -13.75 4.72 1.25
N LEU A 99 -12.51 5.19 1.09
CA LEU A 99 -11.39 4.37 0.63
C LEU A 99 -11.17 3.18 1.57
N GLY A 100 -11.15 3.42 2.89
CA GLY A 100 -11.01 2.35 3.89
C GLY A 100 -12.19 1.37 3.88
N LEU A 101 -13.42 1.86 3.70
CA LEU A 101 -14.61 1.02 3.60
C LEU A 101 -14.59 0.14 2.34
N LEU A 102 -14.25 0.71 1.18
CA LEU A 102 -14.11 -0.04 -0.07
C LEU A 102 -13.04 -1.12 0.06
N ALA A 103 -11.88 -0.76 0.61
CA ALA A 103 -10.80 -1.72 0.88
C ALA A 103 -11.29 -2.83 1.80
N GLY A 104 -11.93 -2.51 2.93
CA GLY A 104 -12.45 -3.50 3.87
C GLY A 104 -13.48 -4.46 3.26
N ILE A 105 -14.42 -3.94 2.47
CA ILE A 105 -15.45 -4.76 1.80
C ILE A 105 -14.85 -5.69 0.75
N CYS A 106 -13.76 -5.30 0.07
CA CYS A 106 -13.13 -6.13 -0.95
C CYS A 106 -12.10 -7.12 -0.36
N GLU A 107 -11.27 -6.67 0.58
CA GLU A 107 -10.12 -7.43 1.07
C GLU A 107 -10.48 -8.45 2.15
N GLU A 108 -11.34 -8.08 3.11
CA GLU A 108 -11.69 -8.95 4.23
C GLU A 108 -12.40 -10.26 3.81
N PRO A 109 -13.31 -10.28 2.80
CA PRO A 109 -13.88 -11.54 2.32
C PRO A 109 -12.82 -12.48 1.74
N MET A 110 -11.87 -11.95 0.98
CA MET A 110 -10.79 -12.76 0.39
C MET A 110 -9.83 -13.28 1.46
N ARG A 111 -9.51 -12.45 2.46
CA ARG A 111 -8.71 -12.85 3.63
C ARG A 111 -9.42 -13.94 4.45
N TRP A 112 -10.72 -13.80 4.67
CA TRP A 112 -11.53 -14.81 5.34
C TRP A 112 -11.55 -16.14 4.58
N ILE A 113 -11.71 -16.12 3.25
CA ILE A 113 -11.63 -17.31 2.40
C ILE A 113 -10.25 -17.96 2.53
N ALA A 114 -9.17 -17.19 2.50
CA ALA A 114 -7.81 -17.69 2.65
C ALA A 114 -7.61 -18.39 4.00
N PHE A 115 -8.09 -17.82 5.11
CA PHE A 115 -8.07 -18.47 6.42
C PHE A 115 -8.91 -19.74 6.47
N LYS A 116 -10.07 -19.77 5.80
CA LYS A 116 -10.92 -20.96 5.72
C LYS A 116 -10.22 -22.09 4.95
N LEU A 117 -9.52 -21.77 3.86
CA LEU A 117 -8.72 -22.72 3.10
C LEU A 117 -7.55 -23.25 3.92
N LEU A 118 -6.85 -22.36 4.64
CA LEU A 118 -5.77 -22.74 5.55
C LEU A 118 -6.27 -23.72 6.63
N LYS A 119 -7.39 -23.40 7.28
CA LYS A 119 -7.98 -24.26 8.32
C LYS A 119 -8.38 -25.64 7.77
N LYS A 120 -8.89 -25.72 6.54
CA LYS A 120 -9.23 -26.99 5.87
C LYS A 120 -8.01 -27.89 5.63
N GLN A 121 -6.81 -27.30 5.48
CA GLN A 121 -5.56 -28.04 5.31
C GLN A 121 -4.97 -28.53 6.65
N GLY A 122 -5.65 -28.27 7.78
CA GLY A 122 -5.20 -28.66 9.11
C GLY A 122 -4.09 -27.76 9.68
N ASP A 123 -3.83 -26.62 9.05
CA ASP A 123 -2.74 -25.73 9.42
C ASP A 123 -3.03 -24.92 10.68
N THR A 124 -1.98 -24.73 11.48
CA THR A 124 -2.07 -24.13 12.82
C THR A 124 -2.11 -22.60 12.81
N SER A 125 -2.42 -21.98 13.96
CA SER A 125 -2.33 -20.52 14.17
C SER A 125 -0.98 -19.91 13.79
N ARG A 126 0.09 -20.72 13.78
CA ARG A 126 1.43 -20.28 13.33
C ARG A 126 1.50 -20.08 11.81
N ALA A 127 0.80 -20.91 11.04
CA ALA A 127 0.69 -20.75 9.59
C ALA A 127 -0.16 -19.52 9.22
N ALA A 128 -1.10 -19.12 10.08
CA ALA A 128 -1.87 -17.89 9.89
C ALA A 128 -0.98 -16.63 9.88
N VAL A 129 0.14 -16.64 10.62
CA VAL A 129 1.13 -15.55 10.57
C VAL A 129 1.80 -15.49 9.20
N MET A 130 2.19 -16.65 8.63
CA MET A 130 2.77 -16.71 7.28
C MET A 130 1.76 -16.26 6.20
N LEU A 131 0.47 -16.57 6.39
CA LEU A 131 -0.61 -16.12 5.51
C LEU A 131 -0.75 -14.60 5.56
N GLY A 132 -0.79 -14.03 6.77
CA GLY A 132 -0.84 -12.58 6.98
C GLY A 132 0.38 -11.87 6.37
N LEU A 133 1.58 -12.43 6.54
CA LEU A 133 2.80 -11.93 5.90
C LEU A 133 2.72 -11.98 4.38
N GLY A 134 2.13 -13.02 3.80
CA GLY A 134 1.90 -13.10 2.36
C GLY A 134 0.97 -12.01 1.85
N HIS A 135 -0.13 -11.80 2.57
CA HIS A 135 -1.16 -10.82 2.22
C HIS A 135 -0.65 -9.37 2.34
N GLY A 136 -0.17 -8.97 3.52
CA GLY A 136 0.40 -7.63 3.71
C GLY A 136 1.75 -7.44 3.02
N GLY A 137 2.48 -8.53 2.75
CA GLY A 137 3.76 -8.50 2.06
C GLY A 137 3.64 -8.14 0.59
N VAL A 138 2.68 -8.75 -0.13
CA VAL A 138 2.45 -8.36 -1.54
C VAL A 138 1.90 -6.95 -1.65
N GLU A 139 1.05 -6.52 -0.71
CA GLU A 139 0.59 -5.14 -0.61
C GLU A 139 1.78 -4.18 -0.45
N SER A 140 2.64 -4.45 0.54
CA SER A 140 3.85 -3.65 0.78
C SER A 140 4.72 -3.57 -0.47
N ILE A 141 4.96 -4.68 -1.18
CA ILE A 141 5.74 -4.68 -2.42
C ILE A 141 5.11 -3.78 -3.49
N LEU A 142 3.79 -3.84 -3.67
CA LEU A 142 3.07 -3.01 -4.65
C LEU A 142 3.09 -1.52 -4.28
N VAL A 143 2.96 -1.20 -2.99
CA VAL A 143 3.14 0.16 -2.47
C VAL A 143 4.59 0.61 -2.70
N GLY A 144 5.58 -0.26 -2.49
CA GLY A 144 7.00 0.00 -2.76
C GLY A 144 7.26 0.42 -4.19
N LEU A 145 6.68 -0.29 -5.15
CA LEU A 145 6.77 0.10 -6.56
C LEU A 145 6.16 1.49 -6.82
N SER A 146 5.08 1.82 -6.13
CA SER A 146 4.45 3.15 -6.21
C SER A 146 5.33 4.25 -5.58
N VAL A 147 5.97 3.97 -4.44
CA VAL A 147 6.94 4.85 -3.78
C VAL A 147 8.16 5.07 -4.68
N MET A 148 8.69 4.01 -5.30
CA MET A 148 9.79 4.12 -6.26
C MET A 148 9.40 5.00 -7.46
N ASN A 149 8.20 4.82 -8.02
CA ASN A 149 7.70 5.66 -9.10
C ASN A 149 7.63 7.14 -8.70
N ALA A 150 7.15 7.43 -7.48
CA ALA A 150 7.13 8.79 -6.95
C ALA A 150 8.54 9.36 -6.71
N ALA A 151 9.51 8.52 -6.31
CA ALA A 151 10.91 8.92 -6.17
C ALA A 151 11.53 9.31 -7.53
N ILE A 152 11.24 8.52 -8.58
CA ILE A 152 11.67 8.82 -9.95
C ILE A 152 11.07 10.15 -10.40
N ALA A 153 9.77 10.35 -10.20
CA ALA A 153 9.10 11.60 -10.56
C ALA A 153 9.71 12.83 -9.83
N LEU A 154 10.05 12.69 -8.55
CA LEU A 154 10.73 13.74 -7.77
C LEU A 154 12.11 14.09 -8.36
N ILE A 155 12.91 13.07 -8.69
CA ILE A 155 14.24 13.27 -9.29
C ILE A 155 14.13 13.93 -10.67
N MET A 156 13.20 13.45 -11.51
CA MET A 156 12.95 14.02 -12.84
C MET A 156 12.54 15.49 -12.74
N TRP A 157 11.61 15.81 -11.84
CA TRP A 157 11.17 17.18 -11.59
C TRP A 157 12.33 18.11 -11.17
N ASN A 158 13.23 17.62 -10.31
CA ASN A 158 14.38 18.40 -9.88
C ASN A 158 15.46 18.54 -10.97
N SER A 159 15.57 17.59 -11.90
CA SER A 159 16.53 17.63 -13.02
C SER A 159 16.06 18.45 -14.23
N GLY A 160 14.75 18.70 -14.34
CA GLY A 160 14.14 19.51 -15.40
C GLY A 160 14.03 21.01 -15.10
N ASN A 161 14.49 21.42 -13.90
CA ASN A 161 14.76 22.81 -13.51
C ASN A 161 16.28 23.06 -13.51
#